data_AF-A0A3D5DZW6-F1
#
_entry.id   AF-A0A3D5DZW6-F1
#
_cell.length_a   1.000
_cell.length_b   1.000
_cell.length_c   1.000
_cell.angle_alpha   90.00
_cell.angle_beta   90.00
_cell.angle_gamma   90.00
#
_symmetry.space_group_name_H-M   'P 1'
#
loop_
_entity.id
_entity.type
_entity.pdbx_description
1 polymer ?
#
loop_
_entity_poly.entity_id
_entity_poly.type
_entity_poly.pdbx_seq_one_letter_code
_entity_poly.pdbx_strand_id
1 'polypeptide(L)'
;MLGSHKDDWLAARLEDLDYGDIDGICKAARVYPLQGVKKDDLDRELGYFENNAPRMRYHWFRSRGLFVGSGLVEAGCKAVIGQRLKLSGMKWTVAGADAIIALRCREASSQWEAICNKTRTQTRTA
;
A
#
# COMPACT_ATOMS: atom_id res chain seq x y z
N MET A 1 27.90 -18.97 -1.20
CA MET A 1 26.94 -17.85 -1.16
C MET A 1 25.57 -18.46 -0.86
N LEU A 2 25.15 -18.36 0.42
CA LEU A 2 23.96 -18.93 1.09
C LEU A 2 23.69 -20.45 0.98
N GLY A 3 23.78 -21.08 -0.20
CA GLY A 3 23.59 -22.53 -0.36
C GLY A 3 22.24 -23.00 0.21
N SER A 4 22.27 -24.06 1.02
CA SER A 4 21.10 -24.60 1.72
C SER A 4 20.51 -23.67 2.80
N HIS A 5 21.28 -22.69 3.28
CA HIS A 5 20.84 -21.75 4.32
C HIS A 5 20.12 -20.52 3.76
N LYS A 6 19.82 -20.49 2.45
CA LYS A 6 19.16 -19.36 1.81
C LYS A 6 17.81 -19.06 2.45
N ASP A 7 17.01 -20.09 2.71
CA ASP A 7 15.65 -19.92 3.20
C ASP A 7 15.66 -19.45 4.67
N ASP A 8 16.55 -19.99 5.50
CA ASP A 8 16.76 -19.54 6.87
C ASP A 8 17.23 -18.09 6.92
N TRP A 9 18.18 -17.73 6.05
CA TRP A 9 18.67 -16.35 5.96
C TRP A 9 17.55 -15.40 5.53
N LEU A 10 16.74 -15.78 4.55
CA LEU A 10 15.62 -14.97 4.07
C LEU A 10 14.56 -14.81 5.16
N ALA A 11 14.20 -15.90 5.86
CA ALA A 11 13.25 -15.86 6.96
C ALA A 11 13.71 -14.88 8.06
N ALA A 12 14.99 -14.92 8.44
CA ALA A 12 15.55 -13.98 9.40
C ALA A 12 15.47 -12.52 8.91
N ARG A 13 15.77 -12.23 7.64
CA ARG A 13 15.64 -10.87 7.08
C ARG A 13 14.19 -10.38 6.99
N LEU A 14 13.24 -11.29 6.75
CA LEU A 14 11.82 -10.95 6.77
C LEU A 14 11.35 -10.61 8.18
N GLU A 15 11.85 -11.32 9.20
CA GLU A 15 11.59 -10.97 10.60
C GLU A 15 12.18 -9.61 10.95
N ASP A 16 13.44 -9.33 10.59
CA ASP A 16 14.07 -8.03 10.77
C ASP A 16 13.21 -6.91 10.14
N LEU A 17 12.69 -7.14 8.92
CA LEU A 17 11.81 -6.18 8.24
C LEU A 17 10.48 -5.98 8.96
N ASP A 18 9.87 -7.05 9.45
CA ASP A 18 8.63 -6.98 10.23
C ASP A 18 8.82 -6.22 11.55
N TYR A 19 10.00 -6.31 12.15
CA TYR A 19 10.41 -5.49 13.29
C TYR A 19 10.82 -4.06 12.92
N GLY A 20 11.10 -3.81 11.64
CA GLY A 20 11.59 -2.53 11.13
C GLY A 20 13.10 -2.31 11.35
N ASP A 21 13.88 -3.37 11.57
CA ASP A 21 15.34 -3.33 11.71
C ASP A 21 16.03 -3.30 10.33
N ILE A 22 15.95 -2.13 9.70
CA ILE A 22 16.56 -1.90 8.39
C ILE A 22 18.10 -1.95 8.46
N ASP A 23 18.69 -1.44 9.54
CA ASP A 23 20.13 -1.47 9.74
C ASP A 23 20.66 -2.91 9.84
N GLY A 24 19.93 -3.79 10.53
CA GLY A 24 20.22 -5.22 10.61
C GLY A 24 20.24 -5.88 9.23
N ILE A 25 19.22 -5.61 8.40
CA ILE A 25 19.14 -6.12 7.02
C ILE A 25 20.34 -5.62 6.19
N CYS A 26 20.63 -4.33 6.22
CA CYS A 26 21.73 -3.73 5.47
C CYS A 26 23.09 -4.29 5.89
N LYS A 27 23.33 -4.44 7.21
CA LYS A 27 24.56 -5.05 7.74
C LYS A 27 24.68 -6.51 7.30
N ALA A 28 23.62 -7.30 7.45
CA ALA A 28 23.61 -8.72 7.09
C ALA A 28 23.86 -8.95 5.59
N ALA A 29 23.35 -8.06 4.73
CA ALA A 29 23.55 -8.17 3.29
C ALA A 29 24.95 -7.74 2.84
N ARG A 30 25.53 -6.70 3.46
CA ARG A 30 26.89 -6.20 3.15
C ARG A 30 28.03 -7.13 3.56
N VAL A 31 27.77 -8.18 4.35
CA VAL A 31 28.76 -9.22 4.69
C VAL A 31 29.24 -9.98 3.45
N TYR A 32 28.42 -10.06 2.39
CA TYR A 32 28.78 -10.77 1.18
C TYR A 32 29.56 -9.88 0.21
N PRO A 33 30.81 -10.22 -0.13
CA PRO A 33 31.63 -9.39 -1.04
C PRO A 33 31.22 -9.64 -2.49
N LEU A 34 30.09 -9.04 -2.89
CA LEU A 34 29.63 -9.05 -4.28
C LEU A 34 30.50 -8.11 -5.14
N GLN A 35 30.57 -8.40 -6.44
CA GLN A 35 31.36 -7.63 -7.40
C GLN A 35 30.57 -7.41 -8.69
N GLY A 36 30.94 -6.35 -9.43
CA GLY A 36 30.29 -5.95 -10.68
C GLY A 36 28.79 -5.69 -10.47
N VAL A 37 27.98 -6.07 -11.46
CA VAL A 37 26.53 -5.81 -11.50
C VAL A 37 25.81 -6.25 -10.22
N LYS A 38 26.21 -7.37 -9.61
CA LYS A 38 25.57 -7.87 -8.37
C LYS A 38 25.82 -6.97 -7.16
N LYS A 39 26.97 -6.28 -7.12
CA LYS A 39 27.25 -5.28 -6.10
C LYS A 39 26.38 -4.05 -6.32
N ASP A 40 26.32 -3.55 -7.56
CA ASP A 40 25.55 -2.36 -7.90
C ASP A 40 24.05 -2.57 -7.64
N ASP A 41 23.52 -3.75 -7.96
CA ASP A 41 22.16 -4.14 -7.63
C ASP A 41 21.93 -4.18 -6.12
N LEU A 42 22.85 -4.80 -5.36
CA LEU A 42 22.74 -4.84 -3.90
C LEU A 42 22.74 -3.42 -3.30
N ASP A 43 23.68 -2.58 -3.71
CA ASP A 43 23.80 -1.20 -3.22
C ASP A 43 22.55 -0.37 -3.56
N ARG A 44 21.97 -0.58 -4.75
CA ARG A 44 20.70 0.04 -5.17
C ARG A 44 19.52 -0.39 -4.30
N GLU A 45 19.35 -1.69 -4.07
CA GLU A 45 18.26 -2.20 -3.24
C GLU A 45 18.42 -1.77 -1.77
N LEU A 46 19.64 -1.87 -1.20
CA LEU A 46 19.90 -1.39 0.15
C LEU A 46 19.68 0.12 0.28
N GLY A 47 20.03 0.90 -0.73
CA GLY A 47 19.73 2.32 -0.79
C GLY A 47 18.22 2.59 -0.74
N TYR A 48 17.38 1.75 -1.34
CA TYR A 48 15.93 1.87 -1.21
C TYR A 48 15.47 1.64 0.24
N PHE A 49 15.98 0.59 0.88
CA PHE A 49 15.68 0.27 2.28
C PHE A 49 16.10 1.42 3.21
N GLU A 50 17.34 1.90 3.10
CA GLU A 50 17.87 2.99 3.93
C GLU A 50 17.06 4.28 3.75
N ASN A 51 16.78 4.68 2.51
CA ASN A 51 16.01 5.89 2.22
C ASN A 51 14.54 5.81 2.69
N ASN A 52 13.97 4.60 2.77
CA ASN A 52 12.59 4.39 3.18
C ASN A 52 12.45 3.83 4.60
N ALA A 53 13.52 3.69 5.37
CA ALA A 53 13.49 3.16 6.73
C ALA A 53 12.45 3.84 7.64
N PRO A 54 12.24 5.18 7.59
CA PRO A 54 11.18 5.82 8.38
C PRO A 54 9.76 5.33 8.06
N ARG A 55 9.53 4.80 6.85
CA ARG A 55 8.24 4.25 6.37
C ARG A 55 8.11 2.75 6.62
N MET A 56 9.20 2.05 6.98
CA MET A 56 9.22 0.60 7.20
C MET A 56 9.12 0.21 8.69
N ARG A 57 8.50 1.08 9.50
CA ARG A 57 8.30 0.87 10.95
C ARG A 57 7.12 -0.07 11.25
N TYR A 58 7.14 -1.25 10.64
CA TYR A 58 6.02 -2.17 10.56
C TYR A 58 5.53 -2.65 11.91
N HIS A 59 6.43 -3.05 12.80
CA HIS A 59 6.08 -3.42 14.17
C HIS A 59 5.36 -2.30 14.92
N TRP A 60 5.82 -1.05 14.79
CA TRP A 60 5.17 0.10 15.40
C TRP A 60 3.78 0.37 14.82
N PHE A 61 3.59 0.24 13.51
CA PHE A 61 2.26 0.38 12.91
C PHE A 61 1.30 -0.71 13.38
N ARG A 62 1.74 -1.98 13.42
CA ARG A 62 0.93 -3.09 13.91
C ARG A 62 0.55 -2.92 15.39
N SER A 63 1.47 -2.44 16.23
CA SER A 63 1.17 -2.19 17.66
C SER A 63 0.16 -1.06 17.87
N ARG A 64 -0.05 -0.19 16.87
CA ARG A 64 -1.09 0.83 16.83
C ARG A 64 -2.39 0.36 16.16
N GLY A 65 -2.48 -0.91 15.77
CA GLY A 65 -3.62 -1.45 15.03
C GLY A 65 -3.71 -0.95 13.58
N LEU A 66 -2.62 -0.42 13.03
CA LEU A 66 -2.57 0.08 11.65
C LEU A 66 -2.13 -1.04 10.70
N PHE A 67 -2.68 -1.00 9.49
CA PHE A 67 -2.33 -1.94 8.42
C PHE A 67 -0.95 -1.59 7.83
N VAL A 68 -0.19 -2.63 7.47
CA VAL A 68 1.19 -2.52 6.97
C VAL A 68 1.33 -2.90 5.48
N GLY A 69 0.24 -3.30 4.85
CA GLY A 69 0.21 -3.67 3.43
C GLY A 69 -0.78 -2.84 2.62
N SER A 70 -0.56 -2.77 1.31
CA SER A 70 -1.47 -2.13 0.36
C SER A 70 -2.73 -2.95 0.06
N GLY A 71 -2.76 -4.23 0.45
CA GLY A 71 -3.83 -5.16 0.06
C GLY A 71 -5.24 -4.69 0.42
N LEU A 72 -5.45 -4.09 1.59
CA LEU A 72 -6.76 -3.54 1.97
C LEU A 72 -7.14 -2.36 1.05
N VAL A 73 -6.18 -1.49 0.74
CA VAL A 73 -6.38 -0.33 -0.15
C VAL A 73 -6.65 -0.79 -1.58
N GLU A 74 -5.89 -1.76 -2.09
CA GLU A 74 -6.07 -2.33 -3.43
C GLU A 74 -7.40 -3.06 -3.56
N ALA A 75 -7.79 -3.86 -2.55
CA ALA A 75 -9.08 -4.51 -2.50
C ALA A 75 -10.22 -3.47 -2.48
N GLY A 76 -10.09 -2.41 -1.69
CA GLY A 76 -11.03 -1.28 -1.67
C GLY A 76 -11.14 -0.58 -3.03
N CYS A 77 -10.01 -0.28 -3.67
CA CYS A 77 -9.97 0.29 -5.02
C CYS A 77 -10.65 -0.63 -6.03
N LYS A 78 -10.44 -1.95 -5.95
CA LYS A 78 -11.07 -2.92 -6.85
C LYS A 78 -12.59 -3.00 -6.62
N ALA A 79 -13.01 -3.12 -5.36
CA ALA A 79 -14.41 -3.34 -4.99
C ALA A 79 -15.26 -2.06 -5.10
N VAL A 80 -14.75 -0.91 -4.67
CA VAL A 80 -15.55 0.33 -4.63
C VAL A 80 -15.44 1.09 -5.95
N ILE A 81 -14.21 1.27 -6.46
CA ILE A 81 -13.95 2.11 -7.64
C ILE A 81 -14.02 1.28 -8.92
N GLY A 82 -13.23 0.21 -9.00
CA GLY A 82 -13.04 -0.61 -10.19
C GLY A 82 -14.34 -1.26 -10.68
N GLN A 83 -15.18 -1.73 -9.75
CA GLN A 83 -16.50 -2.31 -10.09
C GLN A 83 -17.38 -1.38 -10.92
N ARG A 84 -17.24 -0.05 -10.80
CA ARG A 84 -18.08 0.90 -11.54
C ARG A 84 -17.35 1.67 -12.62
N LEU A 85 -16.07 2.00 -12.44
CA LEU A 85 -15.36 2.89 -13.36
C LEU A 85 -14.53 2.16 -14.43
N LYS A 86 -14.25 0.86 -14.27
CA LYS A 86 -13.35 0.10 -15.16
C LYS A 86 -14.06 -0.94 -16.02
N LEU A 87 -15.35 -0.77 -16.32
CA LEU A 87 -16.10 -1.68 -17.20
C LEU A 87 -16.02 -1.25 -18.66
N SER A 88 -16.36 -2.18 -19.57
CA SER A 88 -16.30 -1.95 -21.01
C SER A 88 -17.20 -0.79 -21.46
N GLY A 89 -16.71 0.01 -22.42
CA GLY A 89 -17.45 1.11 -23.01
C GLY A 89 -17.63 2.35 -22.12
N MET A 90 -17.07 2.36 -20.91
CA MET A 90 -17.25 3.47 -19.99
C MET A 90 -16.34 4.65 -20.30
N LYS A 91 -16.95 5.83 -20.45
CA LYS A 91 -16.27 7.12 -20.59
C LYS A 91 -16.77 8.04 -19.50
N TRP A 92 -15.83 8.65 -18.79
CA TRP A 92 -16.13 9.55 -17.68
C TRP A 92 -15.42 10.88 -17.91
N THR A 93 -16.10 11.97 -17.57
CA THR A 93 -15.41 13.21 -17.24
C THR A 93 -14.81 13.08 -15.84
N VAL A 94 -13.75 13.83 -15.53
CA VAL A 94 -13.13 13.81 -14.18
C VAL A 94 -14.19 14.13 -13.10
N ALA A 95 -15.01 15.16 -13.33
CA ALA A 95 -16.09 15.53 -12.42
C ALA A 95 -17.15 14.43 -12.26
N GLY A 96 -17.50 13.72 -13.35
CA GLY A 96 -18.46 12.62 -13.29
C GLY A 96 -17.92 11.40 -12.57
N ALA A 97 -16.65 11.06 -12.77
CA ALA A 97 -15.99 9.99 -12.04
C ALA A 97 -15.91 10.32 -10.54
N ASP A 98 -15.50 11.54 -10.19
CA ASP A 98 -15.40 12.00 -8.79
C ASP A 98 -16.75 11.90 -8.06
N ALA A 99 -17.82 12.40 -8.68
CA ALA A 99 -19.16 12.33 -8.10
C ALA A 99 -19.63 10.89 -7.84
N ILE A 100 -19.38 9.96 -8.79
CA ILE A 100 -19.75 8.55 -8.64
C ILE A 100 -18.88 7.84 -7.61
N ILE A 101 -17.57 8.13 -7.56
CA ILE A 101 -16.68 7.61 -6.52
C ILE A 101 -17.17 8.04 -5.14
N ALA A 102 -17.49 9.32 -4.96
CA ALA A 102 -17.98 9.85 -3.69
C ALA A 102 -19.27 9.14 -3.24
N LEU A 103 -20.21 8.90 -4.16
CA LEU A 103 -21.43 8.15 -3.87
C LEU A 103 -21.13 6.71 -3.44
N ARG A 104 -20.27 6.01 -4.18
CA ARG A 104 -19.87 4.61 -3.92
C ARG A 104 -19.13 4.47 -2.59
N CYS A 105 -18.25 5.40 -2.24
CA CYS A 105 -17.55 5.41 -0.96
C CYS A 105 -18.52 5.56 0.21
N ARG A 106 -19.54 6.42 0.09
CA ARG A 106 -20.55 6.60 1.13
C ARG A 106 -21.47 5.38 1.26
N GLU A 107 -21.86 4.77 0.14
CA GLU A 107 -22.60 3.50 0.11
C GLU A 107 -21.83 2.39 0.83
N ALA A 108 -20.56 2.18 0.46
CA ALA A 108 -19.69 1.19 1.10
C ALA A 108 -19.46 1.46 2.60
N SER A 109 -19.58 2.71 3.03
CA SER A 109 -19.47 3.12 4.43
C SER A 109 -20.80 3.04 5.20
N SER A 110 -21.85 2.44 4.61
CA SER A 110 -23.20 2.38 5.20
C SER A 110 -23.81 3.74 5.54
N GLN A 111 -23.41 4.79 4.81
CA GLN A 111 -23.92 6.17 5.01
C GLN A 111 -25.06 6.51 4.05
N TRP A 112 -25.75 5.50 3.52
CA TRP A 112 -26.81 5.68 2.51
C TRP A 112 -27.93 6.57 3.01
N GLU A 113 -28.40 6.35 4.23
CA GLU A 113 -29.45 7.16 4.86
C GLU A 113 -29.04 8.63 5.00
N ALA A 114 -27.78 8.92 5.32
CA ALA A 114 -27.27 10.29 5.40
C ALA A 114 -27.20 11.00 4.03
N ILE A 115 -27.16 10.25 2.93
CA ILE A 115 -27.25 10.78 1.56
C ILE A 115 -28.71 11.06 1.20
N CYS A 116 -29.58 10.07 1.36
CA CYS A 116 -30.97 10.14 0.93
C CYS A 116 -31.84 11.03 1.83
N ASN A 117 -31.56 11.06 3.13
CA ASN A 117 -32.37 11.81 4.10
C ASN A 117 -31.87 13.24 4.32
N LYS A 118 -30.81 13.69 3.61
CA LYS A 118 -30.43 15.10 3.59
C LYS A 118 -31.51 15.89 2.85
N THR A 119 -32.42 16.50 3.61
CA THR A 119 -33.62 17.21 3.13
C THR A 119 -33.36 18.53 2.39
N ARG A 120 -32.15 18.77 1.87
CA ARG A 120 -31.81 19.99 1.11
C ARG A 120 -30.87 19.69 -0.06
N THR A 121 -31.44 19.15 -1.13
CA THR A 121 -30.79 19.16 -2.46
C THR A 121 -31.68 19.72 -3.55
N GLN A 122 -32.90 20.16 -3.23
CA GLN A 122 -33.65 21.05 -4.11
C GLN A 122 -33.01 22.44 -4.02
N THR A 123 -32.17 22.77 -4.99
CA THR A 123 -31.88 24.17 -5.31
C THR A 123 -33.22 24.86 -5.52
N ARG A 124 -33.55 25.87 -4.69
CA ARG A 124 -34.67 26.76 -5.00
C ARG A 124 -34.29 27.49 -6.28
N THR A 125 -34.88 27.08 -7.40
CA THR A 125 -34.89 27.86 -8.63
C THR A 125 -35.52 29.22 -8.30
N ALA A 126 -34.81 30.30 -8.63
CA ALA A 126 -35.39 31.65 -8.71
C ALA A 126 -35.92 31.86 -10.13
#